data_AF-A0AAW6C668-F1
#
_entry.id   AF-A0AAW6C668-F1
#
_cell.length_a   1.000
_cell.length_b   1.000
_cell.length_c   1.000
_cell.angle_alpha   90.00
_cell.angle_beta   90.00
_cell.angle_gamma   90.00
#
_symmetry.space_group_name_H-M   'P 1'
#
loop_
_entity.id
_entity.type
_entity.pdbx_description
1 polymer ?
#
loop_
_entity_poly.entity_id
_entity_poly.type
_entity_poly.pdbx_seq_one_letter_code
_entity_poly.pdbx_strand_id
1 'polypeptide(L)' 'TREGGYRCETVLEPLDIVANAEKTVPRAWINADGNGLEQPFIDYVLPLIQGVPRAPQEHSLPRYARLKKVLVSQEA' A
#
# COMPACT_ATOMS: atom_id res chain seq x y z
N THR A 1 6.02 -16.80 -7.93
CA THR A 1 5.24 -17.41 -9.03
C THR A 1 3.79 -17.48 -8.60
N ARG A 2 2.86 -17.27 -9.54
CA ARG A 2 1.43 -17.06 -9.27
C ARG A 2 0.67 -18.40 -9.17
N GLU A 3 1.20 -19.33 -8.38
CA GLU A 3 0.49 -20.52 -7.89
C GLU A 3 0.97 -20.74 -6.45
N GLY A 4 0.12 -20.40 -5.46
CA GLY A 4 0.43 -20.50 -4.02
C GLY A 4 0.93 -19.22 -3.29
N GLY A 5 0.97 -18.06 -3.96
CA GLY A 5 1.51 -16.80 -3.40
C GLY A 5 0.54 -15.95 -2.57
N TYR A 6 1.06 -14.86 -1.98
CA TYR A 6 0.31 -13.86 -1.20
C TYR A 6 -0.90 -13.31 -1.98
N ARG A 7 -2.05 -13.17 -1.30
CA ARG A 7 -3.31 -12.70 -1.88
C ARG A 7 -3.85 -11.51 -1.09
N CYS A 8 -4.37 -10.52 -1.82
CA CYS A 8 -5.12 -9.42 -1.25
C CYS A 8 -6.59 -9.57 -1.64
N GLU A 9 -7.48 -9.46 -0.66
CA GLU A 9 -8.92 -9.46 -0.85
C GLU A 9 -9.49 -8.21 -0.19
N THR A 10 -10.55 -7.66 -0.79
CA THR A 10 -11.26 -6.51 -0.25
C THR A 10 -12.36 -6.99 0.68
N VAL A 11 -12.45 -6.42 1.87
CA VAL A 11 -13.45 -6.76 2.89
C VAL A 11 -14.15 -5.50 3.41
N LEU A 12 -15.33 -5.66 3.99
CA LEU A 12 -16.06 -4.59 4.67
C LEU A 12 -15.75 -4.64 6.16
N GLU A 13 -15.43 -3.48 6.75
CA GLU A 13 -15.21 -3.32 8.18
C GLU A 13 -16.05 -2.13 8.67
N PRO A 14 -16.74 -2.23 9.83
CA PRO A 14 -17.41 -1.12 10.48
C PRO A 14 -16.52 0.10 10.72
N LEU A 15 -17.08 1.31 10.52
CA LEU A 15 -16.34 2.56 10.64
C LEU A 15 -15.79 2.81 12.06
N ASP A 16 -16.56 2.44 13.08
CA ASP A 16 -16.20 2.61 14.48
C ASP A 16 -14.95 1.80 14.88
N ILE A 17 -14.70 0.66 14.22
CA ILE A 17 -13.50 -0.16 14.41
C ILE A 17 -12.26 0.51 13.79
N VAL A 18 -12.40 1.17 12.64
CA VAL A 18 -11.25 1.74 11.91
C VAL A 18 -10.96 3.20 12.25
N ALA A 19 -11.95 3.98 12.68
CA ALA A 19 -11.83 5.44 12.79
C ALA A 19 -10.80 5.91 13.85
N ASN A 20 -10.49 5.07 14.84
CA ASN A 20 -9.54 5.37 15.92
C ASN A 20 -8.46 4.29 16.10
N ALA A 21 -8.29 3.39 15.12
CA ALA A 21 -7.33 2.30 15.20
C ALA A 21 -6.04 2.64 14.44
N GLU A 22 -4.89 2.43 15.09
CA GLU A 22 -3.57 2.49 14.47
C GLU A 22 -3.01 1.07 14.26
N LYS A 23 -2.37 0.84 13.11
CA LYS A 23 -1.53 -0.35 12.91
C LYS A 23 -0.06 0.00 13.22
N THR A 24 0.34 -0.24 14.47
CA THR A 24 1.73 -0.04 14.91
C THR A 24 2.67 -1.10 14.34
N VAL A 25 3.95 -0.78 14.21
CA VAL A 25 5.00 -1.77 13.93
C VAL A 25 5.26 -2.62 15.19
N PRO A 26 5.10 -3.96 15.14
CA PRO A 26 5.39 -4.81 16.28
C PRO A 26 6.85 -4.70 16.76
N ARG A 27 7.09 -4.62 18.07
CA ARG A 27 8.46 -4.56 18.63
C ARG A 27 9.31 -5.77 18.22
N ALA A 28 8.70 -6.93 18.07
CA ALA A 28 9.36 -8.17 17.63
C ALA A 28 9.87 -8.12 16.17
N TRP A 29 9.47 -7.11 15.39
CA TRP A 29 9.98 -6.87 14.05
C TRP A 29 11.27 -6.05 14.03
N ILE A 30 11.63 -5.44 15.16
CA ILE A 30 12.80 -4.59 15.30
C ILE A 30 13.83 -5.35 16.14
N ASN A 31 15.08 -5.34 15.70
CA ASN A 31 16.16 -6.04 16.40
C ASN A 31 16.39 -5.50 17.83
N ALA A 32 17.19 -6.22 18.61
CA ALA A 32 17.48 -5.86 20.00
C ALA A 32 18.07 -4.44 20.11
N ASP A 33 19.01 -4.09 19.22
CA ASP A 33 19.71 -2.81 19.17
C ASP A 33 18.84 -1.64 18.68
N GLY A 34 17.63 -1.91 18.17
CA GLY A 34 16.68 -0.89 17.73
C GLY A 34 17.03 -0.19 16.42
N ASN A 35 18.01 -0.69 15.67
CA ASN A 35 18.55 -0.06 14.46
C ASN A 35 18.30 -0.87 13.18
N GLY A 36 17.63 -2.01 13.30
CA GLY A 36 17.42 -2.95 12.20
C GLY A 36 16.11 -3.70 12.31
N LEU A 37 15.81 -4.44 11.24
CA LEU A 37 14.58 -5.21 11.08
C LEU A 37 14.89 -6.71 11.14
N GLU A 38 13.99 -7.44 11.76
CA GLU A 38 14.06 -8.89 11.92
C GLU A 38 13.28 -9.61 10.80
N GLN A 39 13.52 -10.91 10.65
CA GLN A 39 12.90 -11.74 9.61
C GLN A 39 11.36 -11.63 9.52
N PRO A 40 10.59 -11.54 10.63
CA PRO A 40 9.13 -11.39 10.55
C PRO A 40 8.67 -10.15 9.78
N PHE A 41 9.44 -9.05 9.83
CA PHE A 41 9.15 -7.87 9.01
C PHE A 41 9.38 -8.16 7.53
N ILE A 42 10.49 -8.84 7.22
CA ILE A 42 10.89 -9.19 5.85
C ILE A 42 9.82 -10.06 5.21
N ASP A 43 9.36 -11.09 5.91
CA ASP A 43 8.31 -12.00 5.43
C ASP A 43 6.98 -11.27 5.17
N TYR A 44 6.67 -10.27 5.99
CA TYR A 44 5.49 -9.42 5.80
C TYR A 44 5.63 -8.47 4.60
N VAL A 45 6.76 -7.78 4.45
CA VAL A 45 6.92 -6.69 3.47
C VAL A 45 7.27 -7.18 2.06
N LEU A 46 8.04 -8.26 1.95
CA LEU A 46 8.50 -8.78 0.66
C LEU A 46 7.36 -9.02 -0.35
N PRO A 47 6.25 -9.71 0.00
CA PRO A 47 5.16 -9.89 -0.95
C PRO A 47 4.46 -8.57 -1.32
N LEU A 48 4.52 -7.53 -0.49
CA LEU A 48 3.86 -6.24 -0.73
C LEU A 48 4.62 -5.37 -1.74
N ILE A 49 5.96 -5.48 -1.79
CA ILE A 49 6.81 -4.70 -2.70
C ILE A 49 7.15 -5.45 -4.00
N GLN A 50 6.66 -6.69 -4.13
CA GLN A 50 6.98 -7.54 -5.28
C GLN A 50 6.32 -7.05 -6.56
N GLY A 51 7.13 -6.97 -7.62
CA GLY A 51 6.68 -6.63 -8.97
C GLY A 51 6.90 -5.16 -9.32
N VAL A 52 6.80 -4.86 -10.60
CA VAL A 52 6.92 -3.50 -11.14
C VAL A 52 5.62 -3.14 -11.84
N PRO A 53 4.97 -2.01 -11.48
CA PRO A 53 3.75 -1.59 -12.15
C PRO A 53 4.04 -1.26 -13.62
N ARG A 54 3.21 -1.79 -14.52
CA ARG A 54 3.28 -1.46 -15.95
C ARG A 54 2.60 -0.10 -16.20
N ALA A 55 3.35 0.98 -16.01
CA ALA A 55 2.88 2.32 -16.31
C ALA A 55 3.03 2.64 -17.81
N PRO A 56 2.05 3.33 -18.43
CA PRO A 56 2.19 3.80 -19.81
C PRO A 56 3.34 4.82 -19.91
N GLN A 57 4.09 4.77 -21.01
CA GLN A 57 5.20 5.68 -21.29
C GLN A 57 4.96 6.48 -22.56
N GLU A 58 5.53 7.68 -22.63
CA GLU A 58 5.52 8.57 -23.79
C GLU A 58 6.90 9.27 -23.86
N HIS A 59 7.60 9.20 -24.98
CA HIS A 59 8.97 9.74 -25.14
C HIS A 59 9.95 9.27 -24.04
N SER A 60 9.89 7.98 -23.69
CA SER A 60 10.70 7.38 -22.60
C SER A 60 10.43 7.92 -21.19
N LEU A 61 9.34 8.68 -21.00
CA LEU A 61 8.91 9.21 -19.71
C LEU A 61 7.56 8.60 -19.28
N PRO A 62 7.28 8.44 -17.97
CA PRO A 62 5.97 8.01 -17.50
C PRO A 62 4.86 8.97 -17.93
N ARG A 63 3.78 8.43 -18.51
CA ARG A 63 2.62 9.21 -18.95
C ARG A 63 1.63 9.39 -17.80
N TYR A 64 1.69 10.54 -17.13
CA TYR A 64 0.74 10.91 -16.08
C TYR A 64 -0.59 11.43 -16.63
N ALA A 65 -1.69 11.19 -15.90
CA ALA A 65 -3.01 11.68 -16.26
C ALA A 65 -3.13 13.20 -16.06
N ARG A 66 -3.78 13.90 -17.01
CA ARG A 66 -4.13 15.32 -16.90
C ARG A 66 -5.65 15.46 -16.85
N LEU A 67 -6.18 15.76 -15.66
CA LEU A 67 -7.62 15.93 -15.45
C LEU A 67 -8.05 17.35 -15.83
N LYS A 68 -9.27 17.49 -16.36
CA LYS A 68 -9.84 18.79 -16.76
C LYS A 68 -10.18 19.72 -15.58
N LYS A 69 -10.28 19.18 -14.36
CA LYS A 69 -10.62 19.92 -13.12
C LYS A 69 -11.84 20.84 -13.28
N VAL A 70 -12.91 20.32 -13.90
CA VAL A 70 -14.18 21.07 -14.05
C VAL A 70 -14.81 21.23 -12.68
N LEU A 71 -15.11 22.47 -12.30
CA LEU A 71 -15.78 22.79 -11.04
C LEU A 71 -17.28 22.52 -11.17
N VAL A 72 -17.89 21.98 -10.11
CA VAL A 72 -19.34 21.80 -10.01
C VAL A 72 -19.91 23.01 -9.26
N SER A 73 -21.03 23.54 -9.72
CA SER A 73 -21.76 24.60 -9.01
C SER A 73 -22.28 24.07 -7.67
N GLN A 74 -22.20 24.88 -6.63
CA GLN A 74 -22.86 24.54 -5.37
C GLN A 74 -24.36 24.73 -5.55
N GLU A 75 -25.12 23.65 -5.43
CA GLU A 75 -26.56 23.71 -5.17
C GLU A 75 -26.74 23.81 -3.65
N ALA A 76 -27.43 24.86 -3.22
CA ALA A 76 -27.70 25.18 -1.82
C ALA A 76 -28.96 24.49 -1.31
#